data_AF-F9QAP6-F1
#
_entry.id   AF-F9QAP6-F1
#
_cell.length_a   1.000
_cell.length_b   1.000
_cell.length_c   1.000
_cell.angle_alpha   90.00
_cell.angle_beta   90.00
_cell.angle_gamma   90.00
#
_symmetry.space_group_name_H-M   'P 1'
#
loop_
_entity.id
_entity.type
_entity.pdbx_description
1 polymer ?
#
loop_
_entity_poly.entity_id
_entity_poly.type
_entity_poly.pdbx_seq_one_letter_code
_entity_poly.pdbx_strand_id
1 'polypeptide(L)'
;MGFGFIEVGTVTPLAQEGNAKPRQFRLPEVEGIINRNGFNNYGIDHLIENVKRCRYDGVLGINIGKNKLTPLEHGKDDYLICLNKAYNYAGYITVNISSPNTPDLRQLQYGDYFDDLLQSIKVTQRQLAEQYQKYVPIAVKIAPDLSEQELVQIADTLLRHQLDGVIATNTTISRDNVTGLANAEQVGGLSGKPLQHKSTAIIRRLHQELNGRIPIIGSGGIDGITNAQEKYKQEQNYCKFIPA
;
A
#
# COMPACT_ATOMS: atom_id res chain seq x y z
N MET A 1 -22.45 4.78 3.28
CA MET A 1 -21.36 4.49 2.31
C MET A 1 -21.36 2.98 2.09
N GLY A 2 -21.47 2.49 0.84
CA GLY A 2 -21.67 1.07 0.51
C GLY A 2 -20.40 0.32 0.11
N PHE A 3 -19.26 0.61 0.75
CA PHE A 3 -17.98 -0.03 0.43
C PHE A 3 -17.96 -1.49 0.90
N GLY A 4 -17.56 -2.41 0.02
CA GLY A 4 -17.43 -3.84 0.35
C GLY A 4 -16.23 -4.19 1.22
N PHE A 5 -15.23 -3.31 1.27
CA PHE A 5 -14.11 -3.37 2.21
C PHE A 5 -13.55 -1.98 2.49
N ILE A 6 -12.81 -1.83 3.58
CA ILE A 6 -12.13 -0.58 3.99
C ILE A 6 -10.71 -0.91 4.42
N GLU A 7 -9.73 -0.08 4.04
CA GLU A 7 -8.35 -0.17 4.54
C GLU A 7 -8.07 1.00 5.50
N VAL A 8 -7.67 0.70 6.74
CA VAL A 8 -7.26 1.72 7.73
C VAL A 8 -5.73 1.76 7.87
N GLY A 9 -5.17 2.95 8.10
CA GLY A 9 -3.73 3.18 8.22
C GLY A 9 -3.21 4.20 7.19
N THR A 10 -1.92 4.21 6.85
CA THR A 10 -0.86 3.34 7.36
C THR A 10 -0.52 3.63 8.82
N VAL A 11 -0.53 2.58 9.65
CA VAL A 11 -0.18 2.64 11.07
C VAL A 11 1.24 2.14 11.30
N THR A 12 1.89 2.65 12.34
CA THR A 12 3.25 2.29 12.75
C THR A 12 3.26 1.80 14.20
N PRO A 13 4.33 1.16 14.69
CA PRO A 13 4.39 0.72 16.08
C PRO A 13 4.13 1.84 17.09
N LEU A 14 4.84 2.96 16.93
CA LEU A 14 4.71 4.15 17.76
C LEU A 14 3.92 5.24 17.04
N ALA A 15 3.28 6.11 17.82
CA ALA A 15 2.64 7.31 17.31
C ALA A 15 3.68 8.26 16.67
N GLN A 16 3.27 8.98 15.63
CA GLN A 16 4.09 10.03 15.03
C GLN A 16 3.21 11.10 14.39
N GLU A 17 3.63 12.36 14.51
CA GLU A 17 2.90 13.53 13.98
C GLU A 17 2.91 13.61 12.45
N GLY A 18 3.85 12.94 11.79
CA GLY A 18 4.15 13.07 10.36
C GLY A 18 5.02 14.29 10.04
N ASN A 19 5.06 14.70 8.76
CA ASN A 19 5.84 15.86 8.32
C ASN A 19 5.14 17.19 8.65
N ALA A 20 5.90 18.30 8.69
CA ALA A 20 5.36 19.62 9.00
C ALA A 20 4.25 20.08 8.03
N LYS A 21 3.24 20.79 8.53
CA LYS A 21 2.18 21.41 7.71
C LYS A 21 2.72 22.71 7.06
N PRO A 22 2.23 23.11 5.86
CA PRO A 22 1.26 22.41 5.01
C PRO A 22 1.87 21.20 4.28
N ARG A 23 1.09 20.11 4.19
CA ARG A 23 1.53 18.80 3.70
C ARG A 23 0.55 18.09 2.76
N GLN A 24 -0.52 18.78 2.37
CA GLN A 24 -1.53 18.30 1.42
C GLN A 24 -1.95 19.48 0.55
N PHE A 25 -1.97 19.27 -0.76
CA PHE A 25 -2.21 20.31 -1.75
C PHE A 25 -3.14 19.74 -2.81
N ARG A 26 -4.25 20.44 -3.07
CA ARG A 26 -5.21 20.05 -4.10
C ARG A 26 -4.80 20.66 -5.44
N LEU A 27 -5.07 19.91 -6.51
CA LEU A 27 -4.99 20.34 -7.90
C LEU A 27 -6.39 20.13 -8.52
N PRO A 28 -7.34 21.04 -8.25
CA PRO A 28 -8.74 20.85 -8.65
C PRO A 28 -8.95 20.67 -10.15
N GLU A 29 -8.13 21.33 -10.97
CA GLU A 29 -8.19 21.33 -12.44
C GLU A 29 -8.05 19.92 -13.03
N VAL A 30 -7.39 19.03 -12.30
CA VAL A 30 -7.11 17.66 -12.73
C VAL A 30 -7.57 16.63 -11.70
N GLU A 31 -8.40 17.03 -10.73
CA GLU A 31 -8.89 16.13 -9.67
C GLU A 31 -7.74 15.38 -8.95
N GLY A 32 -6.62 16.10 -8.75
CA GLY A 32 -5.39 15.56 -8.20
C GLY A 32 -5.10 16.06 -6.78
N ILE A 33 -4.28 15.31 -6.05
CA ILE A 33 -3.77 15.70 -4.72
C ILE A 33 -2.29 15.37 -4.66
N ILE A 34 -1.48 16.33 -4.20
CA ILE A 34 -0.10 16.08 -3.78
C ILE A 34 -0.04 16.08 -2.26
N ASN A 35 0.54 15.03 -1.66
CA ASN A 35 0.72 14.97 -0.22
C ASN A 35 2.11 14.49 0.19
N ARG A 36 2.57 15.03 1.33
CA ARG A 36 3.80 14.65 2.02
C ARG A 36 3.55 14.32 3.49
N ASN A 37 2.52 13.53 3.76
CA ASN A 37 2.04 13.27 5.13
C ASN A 37 3.09 12.62 6.05
N GLY A 38 3.81 11.60 5.58
CA GLY A 38 4.84 10.90 6.35
C GLY A 38 4.26 10.03 7.49
N PHE A 39 3.23 9.22 7.20
CA PHE A 39 2.56 8.30 8.14
C PHE A 39 2.15 8.95 9.47
N ASN A 40 1.46 10.09 9.47
CA ASN A 40 0.90 10.65 10.70
C ASN A 40 -0.17 9.73 11.31
N ASN A 41 0.05 9.19 12.51
CA ASN A 41 -0.85 8.24 13.16
C ASN A 41 -0.63 8.16 14.68
N TYR A 42 -1.60 7.59 15.41
CA TYR A 42 -1.57 7.45 16.88
C TYR A 42 -0.95 6.13 17.39
N GLY A 43 -0.28 5.37 16.52
CA GLY A 43 0.31 4.07 16.84
C GLY A 43 -0.69 2.91 16.71
N ILE A 44 -0.14 1.70 16.57
CA ILE A 44 -0.93 0.48 16.34
C ILE A 44 -1.86 0.16 17.50
N ASP A 45 -1.44 0.36 18.75
CA ASP A 45 -2.28 0.05 19.92
C ASP A 45 -3.56 0.91 19.91
N HIS A 46 -3.44 2.20 19.58
CA HIS A 46 -4.58 3.09 19.45
C HIS A 46 -5.50 2.68 18.29
N LEU A 47 -4.94 2.27 17.14
CA LEU A 47 -5.72 1.79 16.01
C LEU A 47 -6.53 0.55 16.39
N ILE A 48 -5.93 -0.42 17.08
CA ILE A 48 -6.61 -1.66 17.46
C ILE A 48 -7.77 -1.41 18.42
N GLU A 49 -7.63 -0.46 19.37
CA GLU A 49 -8.75 -0.08 20.23
C GLU A 49 -9.92 0.54 19.45
N ASN A 50 -9.65 1.29 18.38
CA ASN A 50 -10.69 1.79 17.49
C ASN A 50 -11.33 0.66 16.66
N VAL A 51 -10.54 -0.28 16.17
CA VAL A 51 -11.03 -1.44 15.40
C VAL A 51 -11.97 -2.30 16.24
N LYS A 52 -11.61 -2.59 17.50
CA LYS A 52 -12.46 -3.34 18.45
C LYS A 52 -13.83 -2.69 18.70
N ARG A 53 -13.92 -1.36 18.58
CA ARG A 53 -15.15 -0.59 18.79
C ARG A 53 -15.95 -0.38 17.51
N CYS A 54 -15.38 -0.70 16.35
CA CYS A 54 -16.02 -0.45 15.07
C CYS A 54 -17.20 -1.41 14.85
N ARG A 55 -18.24 -0.91 14.17
CA ARG A 55 -19.40 -1.70 13.74
C ARG A 55 -19.43 -1.70 12.21
N TYR A 56 -18.45 -2.37 11.60
CA TYR A 56 -18.35 -2.54 10.17
C TYR A 56 -18.38 -4.02 9.82
N ASP A 57 -19.40 -4.43 9.05
CA ASP A 57 -19.64 -5.83 8.73
C ASP A 57 -18.95 -6.28 7.43
N GLY A 58 -18.22 -5.38 6.76
CA GLY A 58 -17.41 -5.68 5.58
C GLY A 58 -15.98 -6.11 5.91
N VAL A 59 -15.15 -6.28 4.88
CA VAL A 59 -13.75 -6.68 5.08
C VAL A 59 -12.93 -5.47 5.54
N LEU A 60 -12.28 -5.57 6.70
CA LEU A 60 -11.43 -4.51 7.24
C LEU A 60 -9.95 -4.84 7.03
N GLY A 61 -9.26 -4.08 6.17
CA GLY A 61 -7.83 -4.12 5.97
C GLY A 61 -7.09 -3.25 6.99
N ILE A 62 -5.95 -3.73 7.51
CA ILE A 62 -5.04 -2.92 8.32
C ILE A 62 -3.72 -2.74 7.56
N ASN A 63 -3.41 -1.51 7.21
CA ASN A 63 -2.20 -1.13 6.50
C ASN A 63 -1.10 -0.73 7.49
N ILE A 64 0.02 -1.45 7.47
CA ILE A 64 1.14 -1.33 8.40
C ILE A 64 2.38 -0.79 7.70
N GLY A 65 3.19 -0.04 8.46
CA GLY A 65 4.39 0.61 7.96
C GLY A 65 5.46 0.78 9.04
N LYS A 66 6.63 1.24 8.59
CA LYS A 66 7.78 1.58 9.43
C LYS A 66 7.64 2.98 10.04
N ASN A 67 7.97 3.14 11.33
CA ASN A 67 8.12 4.46 11.95
C ASN A 67 9.20 5.28 11.22
N LYS A 68 9.05 6.61 11.20
CA LYS A 68 10.00 7.51 10.50
C LYS A 68 11.41 7.43 11.08
N LEU A 69 11.53 7.29 12.40
CA LEU A 69 12.80 7.31 13.13
C LEU A 69 13.49 5.95 13.21
N THR A 70 12.80 4.86 12.88
CA THR A 70 13.41 3.53 12.82
C THR A 70 14.40 3.50 11.65
N PRO A 71 15.68 3.15 11.87
CA PRO A 71 16.63 2.96 10.78
C PRO A 71 16.15 1.89 9.77
N LEU A 72 16.66 1.93 8.54
CA LEU A 72 16.19 1.03 7.47
C LEU A 72 16.46 -0.44 7.83
N GLU A 73 17.64 -0.71 8.40
CA GLU A 73 18.11 -2.02 8.86
C GLU A 73 17.23 -2.65 9.94
N HIS A 74 16.55 -1.83 10.74
CA HIS A 74 15.58 -2.25 11.75
C HIS A 74 14.14 -2.11 11.28
N GLY A 75 13.93 -1.69 10.03
CA GLY A 75 12.61 -1.38 9.50
C GLY A 75 11.67 -2.58 9.47
N LYS A 76 12.23 -3.78 9.28
CA LYS A 76 11.51 -5.04 9.36
C LYS A 76 10.79 -5.24 10.69
N ASP A 77 11.45 -4.88 11.79
CA ASP A 77 10.93 -5.12 13.15
C ASP A 77 9.62 -4.36 13.38
N ASP A 78 9.50 -3.15 12.82
CA ASP A 78 8.26 -2.36 12.90
C ASP A 78 7.07 -3.06 12.23
N TYR A 79 7.30 -3.68 11.07
CA TYR A 79 6.26 -4.45 10.40
C TYR A 79 5.87 -5.68 11.21
N LEU A 80 6.83 -6.39 11.79
CA LEU A 80 6.55 -7.56 12.63
C LEU A 80 5.79 -7.19 13.90
N ILE A 81 6.12 -6.07 14.55
CA ILE A 81 5.39 -5.56 15.72
C ILE A 81 3.93 -5.24 15.32
N CYS A 82 3.73 -4.52 14.23
CA CYS A 82 2.37 -4.19 13.78
C CYS A 82 1.58 -5.43 13.36
N LEU A 83 2.23 -6.37 12.65
CA LEU A 83 1.62 -7.63 12.22
C LEU A 83 1.11 -8.42 13.42
N ASN A 84 1.95 -8.65 14.44
CA ASN A 84 1.57 -9.36 15.68
C ASN A 84 0.35 -8.74 16.37
N LYS A 85 0.28 -7.40 16.42
CA LYS A 85 -0.81 -6.67 17.07
C LYS A 85 -2.09 -6.60 16.22
N ALA A 86 -1.97 -6.54 14.90
CA ALA A 86 -3.09 -6.36 13.98
C ALA A 86 -3.78 -7.66 13.57
N TYR A 87 -3.04 -8.78 13.53
CA TYR A 87 -3.44 -10.02 12.87
C TYR A 87 -4.86 -10.47 13.22
N ASN A 88 -5.16 -10.66 14.50
CA ASN A 88 -6.44 -11.20 14.93
C ASN A 88 -7.64 -10.32 14.53
N TYR A 89 -7.42 -9.01 14.38
CA TYR A 89 -8.46 -8.01 14.13
C TYR A 89 -8.65 -7.66 12.66
N ALA A 90 -7.70 -8.03 11.80
CA ALA A 90 -7.74 -7.71 10.38
C ALA A 90 -8.48 -8.78 9.56
N GLY A 91 -9.17 -8.34 8.50
CA GLY A 91 -9.64 -9.18 7.41
C GLY A 91 -8.56 -9.41 6.35
N TYR A 92 -7.64 -8.46 6.18
CA TYR A 92 -6.35 -8.63 5.49
C TYR A 92 -5.34 -7.59 6.00
N ILE A 93 -4.05 -7.83 5.80
CA ILE A 93 -3.00 -6.88 6.18
C ILE A 93 -2.28 -6.37 4.93
N THR A 94 -1.95 -5.10 4.94
CA THR A 94 -1.10 -4.48 3.91
C THR A 94 0.27 -4.13 4.46
N VAL A 95 1.32 -4.67 3.86
CA VAL A 95 2.71 -4.25 4.08
C VAL A 95 3.01 -3.09 3.14
N ASN A 96 3.09 -1.87 3.67
CA ASN A 96 3.30 -0.65 2.86
C ASN A 96 4.77 -0.21 2.81
N ILE A 97 5.43 -0.55 1.71
CA ILE A 97 6.83 -0.21 1.42
C ILE A 97 6.99 0.90 0.36
N SER A 98 5.89 1.57 -0.01
CA SER A 98 5.84 2.39 -1.24
C SER A 98 5.63 3.89 -1.04
N SER A 99 5.46 4.34 0.20
CA SER A 99 5.32 5.77 0.52
C SER A 99 6.56 6.57 0.08
N PRO A 100 6.41 7.62 -0.74
CA PRO A 100 7.52 8.53 -1.07
C PRO A 100 7.86 9.50 0.07
N ASN A 101 7.09 9.48 1.17
CA ASN A 101 7.11 10.52 2.20
C ASN A 101 7.83 10.09 3.49
N THR A 102 8.31 8.85 3.52
CA THR A 102 9.10 8.27 4.60
C THR A 102 10.49 8.00 4.04
N PRO A 103 11.56 8.61 4.59
CA PRO A 103 12.92 8.43 4.10
C PRO A 103 13.28 6.95 3.93
N ASP A 104 13.92 6.64 2.80
CA ASP A 104 14.48 5.34 2.46
C ASP A 104 13.49 4.16 2.40
N LEU A 105 12.19 4.39 2.62
CA LEU A 105 11.21 3.31 2.67
C LEU A 105 11.14 2.52 1.36
N ARG A 106 11.23 3.21 0.22
CA ARG A 106 11.22 2.58 -1.10
C ARG A 106 12.43 1.67 -1.35
N GLN A 107 13.50 1.80 -0.57
CA GLN A 107 14.65 0.90 -0.64
C GLN A 107 14.28 -0.53 -0.20
N LEU A 108 13.24 -0.69 0.65
CA LEU A 108 12.71 -2.01 1.04
C LEU A 108 12.03 -2.77 -0.11
N GLN A 109 11.91 -2.17 -1.29
CA GLN A 109 11.38 -2.85 -2.50
C GLN A 109 12.47 -3.64 -3.24
N TYR A 110 13.73 -3.57 -2.82
CA TYR A 110 14.87 -4.10 -3.57
C TYR A 110 15.74 -5.06 -2.77
N GLY A 111 16.36 -5.99 -3.51
CA GLY A 111 17.44 -6.85 -3.03
C GLY A 111 17.12 -7.62 -1.75
N ASP A 112 18.15 -7.77 -0.91
CA ASP A 112 18.10 -8.58 0.29
C ASP A 112 17.11 -8.03 1.34
N TYR A 113 16.91 -6.72 1.40
CA TYR A 113 15.93 -6.11 2.31
C TYR A 113 14.50 -6.56 2.01
N PHE A 114 14.14 -6.62 0.72
CA PHE A 114 12.80 -7.05 0.34
C PHE A 114 12.61 -8.54 0.62
N ASP A 115 13.62 -9.35 0.29
CA ASP A 115 13.59 -10.79 0.51
C ASP A 115 13.45 -11.15 2.00
N ASP A 116 14.30 -10.56 2.85
CA ASP A 116 14.30 -10.78 4.30
C ASP A 116 12.98 -10.30 4.95
N LEU A 117 12.44 -9.16 4.50
CA LEU A 117 11.15 -8.66 4.96
C LEU A 117 10.03 -9.65 4.63
N LEU A 118 9.90 -10.09 3.37
CA LEU A 118 8.81 -10.98 2.97
C LEU A 118 8.93 -12.36 3.63
N GLN A 119 10.15 -12.91 3.72
CA GLN A 119 10.39 -14.16 4.42
C GLN A 119 9.92 -14.08 5.87
N SER A 120 10.32 -13.02 6.58
CA SER A 120 9.98 -12.83 7.99
C SER A 120 8.47 -12.63 8.18
N ILE A 121 7.83 -11.84 7.30
CA ILE A 121 6.38 -11.64 7.31
C ILE A 121 5.63 -12.97 7.14
N LYS A 122 6.04 -13.82 6.19
CA LYS A 122 5.37 -15.11 5.96
C LYS A 122 5.64 -16.11 7.08
N VAL A 123 6.83 -16.12 7.68
CA VAL A 123 7.11 -16.92 8.88
C VAL A 123 6.18 -16.52 10.03
N THR A 124 6.10 -15.22 10.32
CA THR A 124 5.22 -14.69 11.39
C THR A 124 3.75 -14.91 11.06
N GLN A 125 3.32 -14.76 9.80
CA GLN A 125 1.95 -15.04 9.37
C GLN A 125 1.54 -16.49 9.69
N ARG A 126 2.41 -17.47 9.42
CA ARG A 126 2.13 -18.89 9.73
C ARG A 126 1.97 -19.12 11.23
N GLN A 127 2.88 -18.57 12.03
CA GLN A 127 2.81 -18.66 13.50
C GLN A 127 1.51 -18.05 14.05
N LEU A 128 1.13 -16.87 13.54
CA LEU A 128 -0.09 -16.20 13.97
C LEU A 128 -1.35 -16.92 13.46
N ALA A 129 -1.31 -17.52 12.27
CA ALA A 129 -2.41 -18.31 11.75
C ALA A 129 -2.69 -19.52 12.65
N GLU A 130 -1.65 -20.22 13.10
CA GLU A 130 -1.74 -21.32 14.07
C GLU A 130 -2.22 -20.82 15.44
N GLN A 131 -1.65 -19.72 15.95
CA GLN A 131 -2.01 -19.16 17.25
C GLN A 131 -3.49 -18.76 17.33
N TYR A 132 -4.01 -18.10 16.29
CA TYR A 132 -5.38 -17.58 16.28
C TYR A 132 -6.38 -18.51 15.57
N GLN A 133 -5.92 -19.64 15.02
CA GLN A 133 -6.74 -20.56 14.21
C GLN A 133 -7.50 -19.83 13.08
N LYS A 134 -6.83 -18.85 12.47
CA LYS A 134 -7.41 -17.92 11.49
C LYS A 134 -6.35 -17.51 10.48
N TYR A 135 -6.58 -17.75 9.19
CA TYR A 135 -5.69 -17.24 8.15
C TYR A 135 -6.06 -15.81 7.77
N VAL A 136 -5.12 -14.88 7.88
CA VAL A 136 -5.29 -13.48 7.44
C VAL A 136 -4.38 -13.23 6.25
N PRO A 137 -4.93 -12.96 5.05
CA PRO A 137 -4.14 -12.67 3.85
C PRO A 137 -3.26 -11.43 4.02
N ILE A 138 -2.05 -11.48 3.46
CA ILE A 138 -1.10 -10.36 3.45
C ILE A 138 -0.83 -9.92 2.02
N ALA A 139 -1.08 -8.63 1.75
CA ALA A 139 -0.75 -7.98 0.50
C ALA A 139 0.41 -6.98 0.67
N VAL A 140 1.28 -6.87 -0.35
CA VAL A 140 2.32 -5.84 -0.39
C VAL A 140 1.85 -4.66 -1.24
N LYS A 141 2.01 -3.42 -0.78
CA LYS A 141 1.64 -2.22 -1.54
C LYS A 141 2.87 -1.59 -2.18
N ILE A 142 2.88 -1.52 -3.51
CA ILE A 142 4.04 -1.08 -4.32
C ILE A 142 3.86 0.33 -4.90
N ALA A 143 4.98 0.98 -5.22
CA ALA A 143 4.98 2.29 -5.86
C ALA A 143 4.71 2.17 -7.37
N PRO A 144 4.14 3.19 -8.02
CA PRO A 144 4.01 3.22 -9.48
C PRO A 144 5.30 3.62 -10.20
N ASP A 145 6.30 4.10 -9.45
CA ASP A 145 7.54 4.65 -9.98
C ASP A 145 8.62 3.57 -10.02
N LEU A 146 8.40 2.56 -10.86
CA LEU A 146 9.28 1.40 -11.04
C LEU A 146 9.62 1.25 -12.52
N SER A 147 10.86 0.88 -12.82
CA SER A 147 11.27 0.36 -14.12
C SER A 147 10.69 -1.03 -14.37
N GLU A 148 10.70 -1.47 -15.62
CA GLU A 148 10.21 -2.81 -15.96
C GLU A 148 10.99 -3.91 -15.23
N GLN A 149 12.32 -3.77 -15.11
CA GLN A 149 13.16 -4.75 -14.44
C GLN A 149 12.85 -4.85 -12.95
N GLU A 150 12.65 -3.71 -12.28
CA GLU A 150 12.26 -3.69 -10.86
C GLU A 150 10.88 -4.33 -10.64
N LEU A 151 9.93 -4.09 -11.56
CA LEU A 151 8.60 -4.69 -11.46
C LEU A 151 8.64 -6.22 -11.63
N VAL A 152 9.45 -6.73 -12.56
CA VAL A 152 9.70 -8.18 -12.73
C VAL A 152 10.31 -8.77 -11.46
N GLN A 153 11.36 -8.15 -10.92
CA GLN A 153 12.02 -8.60 -9.69
C GLN A 153 11.07 -8.65 -8.49
N ILE A 154 10.19 -7.64 -8.37
CA ILE A 154 9.15 -7.61 -7.35
C ILE A 154 8.19 -8.78 -7.55
N ALA A 155 7.66 -8.99 -8.76
CA ALA A 155 6.74 -10.08 -9.06
C ALA A 155 7.35 -11.45 -8.74
N ASP A 156 8.59 -11.70 -9.15
CA ASP A 156 9.33 -12.94 -8.86
C ASP A 156 9.50 -13.17 -7.36
N THR A 157 9.81 -12.11 -6.61
CA THR A 157 9.98 -12.20 -5.15
C THR A 157 8.66 -12.46 -4.43
N LEU A 158 7.56 -11.83 -4.87
CA LEU A 158 6.23 -12.12 -4.35
C LEU A 158 5.83 -13.59 -4.58
N LEU A 159 6.15 -14.15 -5.75
CA LEU A 159 5.88 -15.54 -6.09
C LEU A 159 6.73 -16.51 -5.26
N ARG A 160 8.04 -16.27 -5.13
CA ARG A 160 8.95 -17.11 -4.32
C ARG A 160 8.48 -17.21 -2.87
N HIS A 161 8.05 -16.09 -2.28
CA HIS A 161 7.57 -16.05 -0.89
C HIS A 161 6.09 -16.40 -0.74
N GLN A 162 5.37 -16.70 -1.83
CA GLN A 162 3.95 -17.07 -1.81
C GLN A 162 3.09 -16.00 -1.10
N LEU A 163 3.24 -14.75 -1.52
CA LEU A 163 2.41 -13.65 -1.01
C LEU A 163 0.96 -13.80 -1.45
N ASP A 164 0.04 -13.32 -0.62
CA ASP A 164 -1.40 -13.51 -0.84
C ASP A 164 -2.01 -12.48 -1.79
N GLY A 165 -1.31 -11.37 -2.03
CA GLY A 165 -1.77 -10.32 -2.91
C GLY A 165 -0.75 -9.19 -3.08
N VAL A 166 -1.06 -8.30 -4.02
CA VAL A 166 -0.30 -7.06 -4.24
C VAL A 166 -1.26 -5.90 -4.50
N ILE A 167 -1.00 -4.75 -3.89
CA ILE A 167 -1.77 -3.53 -4.11
C ILE A 167 -0.97 -2.60 -5.02
N ALA A 168 -1.53 -2.34 -6.20
CA ALA A 168 -0.94 -1.52 -7.25
C ALA A 168 -1.90 -0.37 -7.60
N THR A 169 -1.65 0.89 -7.26
CA THR A 169 -0.39 1.43 -6.72
C THR A 169 -0.60 2.44 -5.60
N ASN A 170 0.51 2.78 -4.94
CA ASN A 170 0.63 4.01 -4.14
C ASN A 170 0.75 5.25 -5.05
N THR A 171 0.99 6.43 -4.46
CA THR A 171 1.15 7.71 -5.16
C THR A 171 2.44 7.79 -5.99
N THR A 172 2.44 8.59 -7.06
CA THR A 172 3.61 8.80 -7.93
C THR A 172 4.41 10.05 -7.58
N ILE A 173 5.73 10.03 -7.78
CA ILE A 173 6.57 11.23 -7.73
C ILE A 173 6.64 11.98 -9.08
N SER A 174 6.18 11.39 -10.18
CA SER A 174 6.12 12.06 -11.49
C SER A 174 5.17 13.26 -11.45
N ARG A 175 5.48 14.27 -12.28
CA ARG A 175 4.69 15.49 -12.47
C ARG A 175 4.27 15.72 -13.93
N ASP A 176 4.53 14.77 -14.81
CA ASP A 176 4.35 14.91 -16.27
C ASP A 176 2.92 15.35 -16.64
N ASN A 177 1.93 14.91 -15.86
CA ASN A 177 0.51 15.16 -16.10
C ASN A 177 -0.02 16.43 -15.42
N VAL A 178 0.80 17.18 -14.69
CA VAL A 178 0.36 18.34 -13.88
C VAL A 178 1.25 19.58 -14.04
N THR A 179 2.24 19.55 -14.93
CA THR A 179 3.17 20.65 -15.18
C THR A 179 2.43 21.97 -15.45
N GLY A 180 2.85 23.03 -14.76
CA GLY A 180 2.27 24.37 -14.89
C GLY A 180 1.01 24.64 -14.08
N LEU A 181 0.44 23.64 -13.39
CA LEU A 181 -0.69 23.84 -12.49
C LEU A 181 -0.25 24.40 -11.13
N ALA A 182 -1.18 25.06 -10.45
CA ALA A 182 -0.97 25.48 -9.07
C ALA A 182 -0.64 24.26 -8.19
N ASN A 183 0.35 24.42 -7.31
CA ASN A 183 0.88 23.35 -6.44
C ASN A 183 1.57 22.17 -7.11
N ALA A 184 1.75 22.13 -8.44
CA ALA A 184 2.40 21.02 -9.13
C ALA A 184 3.84 20.74 -8.63
N GLU A 185 4.57 21.80 -8.27
CA GLU A 185 5.94 21.75 -7.77
C GLU A 185 6.04 21.30 -6.29
N GLN A 186 4.93 21.00 -5.63
CA GLN A 186 4.97 20.54 -4.25
C GLN A 186 5.65 19.16 -4.14
N VAL A 187 6.50 19.02 -3.14
CA VAL A 187 7.15 17.74 -2.80
C VAL A 187 6.13 16.75 -2.25
N GLY A 188 6.24 15.49 -2.65
CA GLY A 188 5.44 14.39 -2.13
C GLY A 188 4.86 13.50 -3.23
N GLY A 189 3.89 12.68 -2.86
CA GLY A 189 3.19 11.80 -3.78
C GLY A 189 1.96 12.45 -4.41
N LEU A 190 1.84 12.36 -5.74
CA LEU A 190 0.66 12.72 -6.53
C LEU A 190 -0.32 11.54 -6.60
N SER A 191 -1.60 11.80 -6.32
CA SER A 191 -2.72 10.88 -6.42
C SER A 191 -3.89 11.49 -7.21
N GLY A 192 -5.00 10.75 -7.31
CA GLY A 192 -6.18 11.15 -8.06
C GLY A 192 -6.09 10.80 -9.54
N LYS A 193 -6.91 11.46 -10.35
CA LYS A 193 -7.03 11.20 -11.80
C LYS A 193 -5.71 11.23 -12.58
N PRO A 194 -4.72 12.09 -12.29
CA PRO A 194 -3.44 12.10 -13.00
C PRO A 194 -2.64 10.79 -12.89
N LEU A 195 -2.94 9.96 -11.88
CA LEU A 195 -2.30 8.67 -11.65
C LEU A 195 -2.95 7.51 -12.44
N GLN A 196 -4.12 7.71 -13.04
CA GLN A 196 -4.93 6.65 -13.66
C GLN A 196 -4.12 5.84 -14.68
N HIS A 197 -3.52 6.49 -15.67
CA HIS A 197 -2.84 5.81 -16.77
C HIS A 197 -1.62 5.02 -16.27
N LYS A 198 -0.79 5.67 -15.43
CA LYS A 198 0.43 5.07 -14.88
C LYS A 198 0.12 3.86 -14.00
N SER A 199 -0.86 3.98 -13.10
CA SER A 199 -1.27 2.86 -12.24
C SER A 199 -1.89 1.71 -13.04
N THR A 200 -2.70 2.00 -14.07
CA THR A 200 -3.26 0.96 -14.97
C THR A 200 -2.17 0.23 -15.77
N ALA A 201 -1.13 0.94 -16.23
CA ALA A 201 0.01 0.33 -16.91
C ALA A 201 0.80 -0.62 -15.99
N ILE A 202 1.06 -0.21 -14.73
CA ILE A 202 1.71 -1.07 -13.73
C ILE A 202 0.88 -2.31 -13.43
N ILE A 203 -0.44 -2.16 -13.23
CA ILE A 203 -1.35 -3.29 -13.02
C ILE A 203 -1.29 -4.28 -14.17
N ARG A 204 -1.38 -3.81 -15.42
CA ARG A 204 -1.31 -4.65 -16.62
C ARG A 204 -0.01 -5.43 -16.68
N ARG A 205 1.13 -4.77 -16.47
CA ARG A 205 2.43 -5.43 -16.54
C ARG A 205 2.59 -6.43 -15.39
N LEU A 206 2.20 -6.05 -14.18
CA LEU A 206 2.26 -6.92 -13.01
C LEU A 206 1.37 -8.17 -13.20
N HIS A 207 0.20 -8.02 -13.83
CA HIS A 207 -0.66 -9.16 -14.16
C HIS A 207 0.03 -10.15 -15.11
N GLN A 208 0.75 -9.65 -16.13
CA GLN A 208 1.50 -10.48 -17.07
C GLN A 208 2.59 -11.30 -16.35
N GLU A 209 3.35 -10.66 -15.45
CA GLU A 209 4.43 -11.34 -14.71
C GLU A 209 3.87 -12.35 -13.69
N LEU A 210 2.80 -11.99 -12.98
CA LEU A 210 2.20 -12.86 -11.98
C LEU A 210 1.43 -14.03 -12.60
N ASN A 211 0.95 -13.88 -13.85
CA ASN A 211 0.20 -14.89 -14.59
C ASN A 211 -0.97 -15.49 -13.78
N GLY A 212 -1.72 -14.63 -13.10
CA GLY A 212 -2.87 -15.01 -12.27
C GLY A 212 -2.57 -15.75 -10.96
N ARG A 213 -1.29 -15.96 -10.62
CA ARG A 213 -0.89 -16.72 -9.41
C ARG A 213 -1.08 -15.94 -8.10
N ILE A 214 -1.01 -14.61 -8.16
CA ILE A 214 -1.22 -13.71 -7.03
C ILE A 214 -2.26 -12.67 -7.46
N PRO A 215 -3.33 -12.43 -6.68
CA PRO A 215 -4.35 -11.44 -7.01
C PRO A 215 -3.81 -10.01 -6.84
N ILE A 216 -4.35 -9.10 -7.65
CA ILE A 216 -3.96 -7.69 -7.65
C ILE A 216 -5.14 -6.85 -7.11
N ILE A 217 -4.85 -5.88 -6.27
CA ILE A 217 -5.80 -4.88 -5.76
C ILE A 217 -5.44 -3.55 -6.43
N GLY A 218 -6.26 -3.15 -7.41
CA GLY A 218 -6.06 -1.92 -8.18
C GLY A 218 -6.38 -0.65 -7.38
N SER A 219 -5.44 0.31 -7.39
CA SER A 219 -5.53 1.62 -6.73
C SER A 219 -4.90 2.70 -7.61
N GLY A 220 -5.47 3.91 -7.57
CA GLY A 220 -4.98 5.11 -8.26
C GLY A 220 -5.87 5.55 -9.43
N GLY A 221 -6.45 6.76 -9.31
CA GLY A 221 -7.22 7.39 -10.39
C GLY A 221 -8.53 6.67 -10.76
N ILE A 222 -9.23 6.13 -9.76
CA ILE A 222 -10.56 5.51 -9.95
C ILE A 222 -11.63 6.51 -9.53
N ASP A 223 -12.09 7.32 -10.48
CA ASP A 223 -13.10 8.37 -10.32
C ASP A 223 -14.48 7.98 -10.90
N GLY A 224 -14.60 6.78 -11.50
CA GLY A 224 -15.84 6.32 -12.12
C GLY A 224 -15.80 4.88 -12.61
N ILE A 225 -16.95 4.39 -13.09
CA ILE A 225 -17.16 3.00 -13.52
C ILE A 225 -16.20 2.62 -14.66
N THR A 226 -16.02 3.50 -15.65
CA THR A 226 -15.14 3.23 -16.80
C THR A 226 -13.71 2.94 -16.35
N ASN A 227 -13.17 3.73 -15.41
CA ASN A 227 -11.81 3.57 -14.91
C ASN A 227 -11.67 2.33 -14.03
N ALA A 228 -12.70 1.99 -13.25
CA ALA A 228 -12.75 0.72 -12.52
C ALA A 228 -12.75 -0.48 -13.48
N GLN A 229 -13.58 -0.45 -14.54
CA GLN A 229 -13.64 -1.49 -15.55
C GLN A 229 -12.33 -1.62 -16.34
N GLU A 230 -11.67 -0.51 -16.65
CA GLU A 230 -10.40 -0.54 -17.36
C GLU A 230 -9.34 -1.30 -16.56
N LYS A 231 -9.22 -1.00 -15.26
CA LYS A 231 -8.32 -1.74 -14.35
C LYS A 231 -8.75 -3.20 -14.21
N TYR A 232 -10.04 -3.47 -14.00
CA TYR A 232 -10.57 -4.83 -13.92
C TYR A 232 -10.19 -5.70 -15.13
N LYS A 233 -10.35 -5.14 -16.33
CA LYS A 233 -10.04 -5.84 -17.59
C LYS A 233 -8.57 -6.20 -17.72
N GLN A 234 -7.66 -5.49 -17.04
CA GLN A 234 -6.24 -5.83 -17.07
C GLN A 234 -5.89 -7.05 -16.20
N GLU A 235 -6.76 -7.47 -15.29
CA GLU A 235 -6.43 -8.47 -14.24
C GLU A 235 -7.16 -9.82 -14.40
N GLN A 236 -8.08 -9.94 -15.35
CA GLN A 236 -8.88 -11.11 -15.75
C GLN A 236 -9.41 -12.13 -14.72
N ASN A 237 -9.23 -12.05 -13.39
CA ASN A 237 -9.95 -12.93 -12.46
C ASN A 237 -10.13 -12.49 -10.99
N TYR A 238 -9.42 -11.49 -10.44
CA TYR A 238 -9.68 -11.05 -9.06
C TYR A 238 -9.26 -9.60 -8.86
N CYS A 239 -10.23 -8.68 -8.76
CA CYS A 239 -9.96 -7.29 -8.36
C CYS A 239 -10.85 -6.87 -7.19
N LYS A 240 -10.23 -6.18 -6.23
CA LYS A 240 -10.91 -5.35 -5.22
C LYS A 240 -10.34 -3.95 -5.35
N PHE A 241 -11.19 -2.91 -5.33
CA PHE A 241 -10.78 -1.53 -5.57
C PHE A 241 -10.68 -0.72 -4.28
N ILE A 242 -9.59 0.03 -4.12
CA ILE A 242 -9.48 1.08 -3.10
C ILE A 242 -9.61 2.44 -3.82
N PRO A 243 -10.65 3.25 -3.52
CA PRO A 243 -10.67 4.63 -3.97
C PRO A 243 -9.50 5.37 -3.30
N ALA A 244 -8.64 6.00 -4.09
CA ALA A 244 -7.45 6.72 -3.64
C ALA A 244 -7.45 8.16 -4.13
#